data_AF-A0A843KML8-F1
#
_entry.id   AF-A0A843KML8-F1
#
_cell.length_a   1.000
_cell.length_b   1.000
_cell.length_c   1.000
_cell.angle_alpha   90.00
_cell.angle_beta   90.00
_cell.angle_gamma   90.00
#
_symmetry.space_group_name_H-M   'P 1'
#
loop_
_entity.id
_entity.type
_entity.pdbx_description
1 polymer ?
#
loop_
_entity_poly.entity_id
_entity_poly.type
_entity_poly.pdbx_seq_one_letter_code
_entity_poly.pdbx_strand_id
1 'polypeptide(L)'
;MRDVHRVIEGRGNYTFIVHNHYTGDAQEVRVDPDRIALFEDKSSIEGLPNACFFLRFDGEKAWCTVHLTRPALCREYCCRLLILDPQGRLAGRVTYQRALVPDTDEFSRLWEQVRPALDDLSGVEWDDALIRILAPAGYCVRR
;
A
#
# COMPACT_ATOMS: atom_id res chain seq x y z
N MET A 1 7.98 -11.15 6.98
CA MET A 1 7.85 -10.45 5.67
C MET A 1 9.21 -10.32 4.97
N ARG A 2 10.28 -9.98 5.70
CA ARG A 2 11.68 -10.12 5.23
C ARG A 2 12.04 -11.57 4.84
N ASP A 3 11.38 -12.52 5.50
CA ASP A 3 11.21 -13.96 5.20
C ASP A 3 10.95 -14.33 3.75
N VAL A 4 10.05 -13.53 3.17
CA VAL A 4 9.37 -13.83 1.91
C VAL A 4 10.07 -13.11 0.78
N HIS A 5 10.29 -11.81 0.96
CA HIS A 5 10.89 -10.95 -0.04
C HIS A 5 12.20 -10.38 0.50
N ARG A 6 13.31 -10.70 -0.17
CA ARG A 6 14.64 -10.21 0.16
C ARG A 6 15.17 -9.33 -0.96
N VAL A 7 15.70 -8.16 -0.60
CA VAL A 7 16.49 -7.35 -1.54
C VAL A 7 17.80 -8.06 -1.81
N ILE A 8 18.07 -8.41 -3.06
CA ILE A 8 19.29 -9.09 -3.49
C ILE A 8 20.25 -8.17 -4.26
N GLU A 9 19.75 -7.04 -4.78
CA GLU A 9 20.54 -6.07 -5.54
C GLU A 9 19.95 -4.67 -5.37
N GLY A 10 20.79 -3.65 -5.25
CA GLY A 10 20.40 -2.24 -5.37
C GLY A 10 20.95 -1.67 -6.68
N ARG A 11 20.09 -1.06 -7.50
CA ARG A 11 20.45 -0.53 -8.84
C ARG A 11 20.66 0.98 -8.88
N GLY A 12 20.67 1.64 -7.72
CA GLY A 12 20.66 3.10 -7.62
C GLY A 12 19.28 3.69 -7.90
N ASN A 13 19.15 5.02 -7.75
CA ASN A 13 17.89 5.75 -7.97
C ASN A 13 16.67 5.16 -7.25
N TYR A 14 16.88 4.60 -6.04
CA TYR A 14 15.88 3.90 -5.23
C TYR A 14 15.20 2.73 -5.94
N THR A 15 15.90 2.09 -6.88
CA THR A 15 15.51 0.86 -7.54
C THR A 15 16.24 -0.34 -6.93
N PHE A 16 15.52 -1.44 -6.73
CA PHE A 16 16.00 -2.64 -6.06
C PHE A 16 15.48 -3.90 -6.78
N ILE A 17 16.25 -4.98 -6.73
CA ILE A 17 15.79 -6.31 -7.12
C ILE A 17 15.41 -7.09 -5.87
N VAL A 18 14.18 -7.57 -5.87
CA VAL A 18 13.56 -8.30 -4.77
C VAL A 18 13.31 -9.73 -5.21
N HIS A 19 13.88 -10.67 -4.47
CA HIS A 19 13.69 -12.10 -4.65
C HIS A 19 12.61 -12.62 -3.71
N ASN A 20 11.67 -13.39 -4.25
CA ASN A 20 10.67 -14.14 -3.49
C ASN A 20 11.23 -15.53 -3.13
N HIS A 21 11.37 -15.81 -1.84
CA HIS A 21 11.93 -17.08 -1.36
C HIS A 21 11.04 -18.31 -1.65
N TYR A 22 9.73 -18.13 -1.79
CA TYR A 22 8.81 -19.26 -2.03
C TYR A 22 8.71 -19.60 -3.52
N THR A 23 8.67 -18.60 -4.39
CA THR A 23 8.48 -18.83 -5.83
C THR A 23 9.80 -18.86 -6.61
N GLY A 24 10.88 -18.28 -6.06
CA GLY A 24 12.15 -18.10 -6.76
C GLY A 24 12.16 -16.89 -7.71
N ASP A 25 11.05 -16.16 -7.83
CA ASP A 25 10.94 -15.02 -8.74
C ASP A 25 11.77 -13.83 -8.24
N ALA A 26 12.39 -13.12 -9.18
CA ALA A 26 13.02 -11.84 -8.92
C ALA A 26 12.28 -10.73 -9.68
N GLN A 27 11.95 -9.65 -8.98
CA GLN A 27 11.25 -8.51 -9.55
C GLN A 27 11.97 -7.21 -9.21
N GLU A 28 12.01 -6.30 -10.16
CA GLU A 28 12.44 -4.92 -9.91
C GLU A 28 11.32 -4.14 -9.22
N VAL A 29 11.68 -3.47 -8.13
CA VAL A 29 10.82 -2.54 -7.40
C VAL A 29 11.52 -1.20 -7.29
N ARG A 30 10.72 -0.15 -7.23
CA ARG A 30 11.19 1.22 -7.08
C ARG A 30 10.43 1.88 -5.94
N VAL A 31 11.17 2.59 -5.08
CA VAL A 31 10.53 3.44 -4.06
C VAL A 31 9.68 4.48 -4.77
N ASP A 32 8.43 4.56 -4.36
CA ASP A 32 7.47 5.52 -4.87
C ASP A 32 8.05 6.93 -4.69
N PRO A 33 8.05 7.79 -5.73
CA PRO A 33 8.74 9.08 -5.66
C PRO A 33 8.31 9.97 -4.50
N ASP A 34 7.02 9.95 -4.14
CA ASP A 34 6.45 10.70 -3.02
C ASP A 34 6.78 10.10 -1.63
N ARG A 35 7.47 8.96 -1.60
CA ARG A 35 7.82 8.21 -0.39
C ARG A 35 9.32 8.10 -0.15
N ILE A 36 10.16 8.74 -0.97
CA ILE A 36 11.61 8.68 -0.82
C ILE A 36 12.04 9.19 0.56
N ALA A 37 11.57 10.36 0.99
CA ALA A 37 11.91 10.91 2.30
C ALA A 37 11.50 9.96 3.45
N LEU A 38 10.31 9.36 3.36
CA LEU A 38 9.83 8.39 4.34
C LEU A 38 10.67 7.10 4.32
N PHE A 39 11.09 6.64 3.15
CA PHE A 39 11.96 5.48 2.99
C PHE A 39 13.36 5.73 3.59
N GLU A 40 13.89 6.94 3.47
CA GLU A 40 15.21 7.28 4.02
C GLU A 40 15.22 7.30 5.56
N ASP A 41 14.09 7.66 6.17
CA ASP A 41 13.93 7.56 7.61
C ASP A 41 13.82 6.10 8.07
N LYS A 42 14.92 5.56 8.60
CA LYS A 42 14.98 4.19 9.13
C LYS A 42 14.57 4.09 10.60
N SER A 43 14.39 5.22 11.30
CA SER A 43 14.06 5.21 12.74
C SER A 43 12.73 4.50 13.00
N SER A 44 11.77 4.62 12.09
CA SER A 44 10.45 4.00 12.19
C SER A 44 10.46 2.46 12.21
N ILE A 45 11.55 1.82 11.81
CA ILE A 45 11.72 0.35 11.85
C ILE A 45 12.89 -0.08 12.73
N GLU A 46 13.49 0.83 13.48
CA GLU A 46 14.51 0.50 14.45
C GLU A 46 13.93 -0.44 15.51
N GLY A 47 14.65 -1.51 15.84
CA GLY A 47 14.15 -2.55 16.75
C GLY A 47 13.17 -3.56 16.12
N LEU A 48 12.84 -3.45 14.83
CA LEU A 48 12.02 -4.42 14.10
C LEU A 48 12.86 -5.21 13.07
N PRO A 49 13.72 -6.16 13.51
CA PRO A 49 14.69 -6.82 12.63
C PRO A 49 14.05 -7.60 11.47
N ASN A 50 12.81 -8.05 11.64
CA ASN A 50 12.06 -8.86 10.67
C ASN A 50 11.07 -8.03 9.82
N ALA A 51 11.05 -6.70 9.99
CA ALA A 51 10.25 -5.81 9.17
C ALA A 51 10.66 -5.91 7.69
N CYS A 52 9.68 -5.70 6.81
CA CYS A 52 9.97 -5.56 5.39
C CYS A 52 10.92 -4.38 5.16
N PHE A 53 11.90 -4.53 4.28
CA PHE A 53 12.87 -3.48 3.96
C PHE A 53 12.22 -2.17 3.50
N PHE A 54 11.06 -2.27 2.83
CA PHE A 54 10.29 -1.14 2.30
C PHE A 54 9.16 -0.66 3.23
N LEU A 55 8.97 -1.29 4.40
CA LEU A 55 7.97 -0.87 5.38
C LEU A 55 8.50 0.34 6.15
N ARG A 56 7.66 1.37 6.31
CA ARG A 56 7.91 2.53 7.17
C ARG A 56 6.67 2.87 7.98
N PHE A 57 6.86 3.53 9.11
CA PHE A 57 5.75 4.08 9.89
C PHE A 57 5.81 5.59 9.89
N ASP A 58 4.64 6.21 9.80
CA ASP A 58 4.42 7.64 9.96
C ASP A 58 3.34 7.81 11.04
N GLY A 59 3.79 8.12 12.26
CA GLY A 59 2.98 7.93 13.47
C GLY A 59 2.55 6.46 13.62
N GLU A 60 1.26 6.23 13.79
CA GLU A 60 0.69 4.88 13.91
C GLU A 60 0.43 4.20 12.56
N LYS A 61 0.66 4.90 11.44
CA LYS A 61 0.29 4.43 10.10
C LYS A 61 1.44 3.73 9.42
N ALA A 62 1.20 2.51 8.96
CA ALA A 62 2.16 1.69 8.22
C ALA A 62 2.09 1.97 6.72
N TRP A 63 3.25 2.14 6.08
CA TRP A 63 3.41 2.44 4.66
C TRP A 63 4.31 1.43 3.96
N CYS A 64 3.86 0.92 2.81
CA CYS A 64 4.76 0.28 1.85
C CYS A 64 5.33 1.35 0.92
N THR A 65 6.64 1.57 0.99
CA THR A 65 7.31 2.63 0.20
C THR A 65 7.52 2.27 -1.27
N VAL A 66 7.26 1.02 -1.66
CA VAL A 66 7.29 0.55 -3.06
C VAL A 66 5.90 0.18 -3.56
N HIS A 67 4.84 0.81 -3.04
CA HIS A 67 3.47 0.33 -3.23
C HIS A 67 3.15 0.10 -4.70
N LEU A 68 3.47 1.05 -5.58
CA LEU A 68 3.11 0.97 -7.01
C LEU A 68 3.80 -0.19 -7.74
N THR A 69 5.02 -0.53 -7.33
CA THR A 69 5.85 -1.55 -7.98
C THR A 69 6.01 -2.82 -7.15
N ARG A 70 5.29 -2.95 -6.04
CA ARG A 70 5.44 -4.08 -5.11
C ARG A 70 5.21 -5.42 -5.79
N PRO A 71 5.88 -6.50 -5.34
CA PRO A 71 5.67 -7.83 -5.87
C PRO A 71 4.20 -8.27 -5.78
N ALA A 72 3.74 -9.09 -6.73
CA ALA A 72 2.35 -9.54 -6.80
C ALA A 72 1.87 -10.19 -5.49
N LEU A 73 2.70 -11.05 -4.89
CA LEU A 73 2.38 -11.69 -3.60
C LEU A 73 2.18 -10.64 -2.49
N CYS A 74 2.89 -9.51 -2.49
CA CYS A 74 2.65 -8.44 -1.53
C CYS A 74 1.29 -7.74 -1.74
N ARG A 75 0.76 -7.69 -2.97
CA ARG A 75 -0.54 -7.10 -3.27
C ARG A 75 -1.69 -7.92 -2.66
N GLU A 76 -1.52 -9.23 -2.57
CA GLU A 76 -2.53 -10.16 -2.07
C GLU A 76 -2.59 -10.23 -0.54
N TYR A 77 -1.43 -10.13 0.13
CA TYR A 77 -1.29 -10.36 1.57
C TYR A 77 -1.01 -9.09 2.40
N CYS A 78 -0.93 -7.91 1.78
CA CYS A 78 -0.70 -6.62 2.46
C CYS A 78 -1.86 -5.63 2.18
N CYS A 79 -1.56 -4.32 2.17
CA CYS A 79 -2.48 -3.29 1.68
C CYS A 79 -2.58 -3.42 0.16
N ARG A 80 -3.76 -3.80 -0.32
CA ARG A 80 -4.08 -3.93 -1.73
C ARG A 80 -4.33 -2.56 -2.37
N LEU A 81 -4.98 -1.66 -1.63
CA LEU A 81 -5.19 -0.27 -2.04
C LEU A 81 -4.83 0.67 -0.89
N LEU A 82 -4.22 1.82 -1.20
CA LEU A 82 -4.11 2.96 -0.27
C LEU A 82 -5.04 4.07 -0.73
N ILE A 83 -5.80 4.63 0.19
CA ILE A 83 -6.77 5.70 -0.07
C ILE A 83 -6.21 6.95 0.58
N LEU A 84 -5.92 7.95 -0.25
CA LEU A 84 -5.38 9.24 0.14
C LEU A 84 -6.49 10.28 0.14
N ASP A 85 -6.51 11.14 1.16
CA ASP A 85 -7.36 12.32 1.21
C ASP A 85 -6.95 13.38 0.18
N PRO A 86 -7.73 14.45 -0.02
CA PRO A 86 -7.38 15.52 -0.97
C PRO A 86 -6.05 16.23 -0.67
N GLN A 87 -5.51 16.07 0.54
CA GLN A 87 -4.20 16.61 0.94
C GLN A 87 -3.06 15.57 0.78
N GLY A 88 -3.34 14.37 0.28
CA GLY A 88 -2.37 13.30 0.05
C GLY A 88 -2.05 12.45 1.29
N ARG A 89 -2.77 12.62 2.40
CA ARG A 89 -2.57 11.84 3.64
C ARG A 89 -3.38 10.55 3.60
N LEU A 90 -2.94 9.51 4.31
CA LEU A 90 -3.68 8.24 4.34
C LEU A 90 -5.02 8.39 5.05
N ALA A 91 -6.10 8.24 4.29
CA ALA A 91 -7.48 8.25 4.75
C ALA A 91 -8.00 6.84 5.08
N GLY A 92 -7.47 5.82 4.41
CA GLY A 92 -7.81 4.42 4.64
C GLY A 92 -7.02 3.48 3.74
N ARG A 93 -7.27 2.18 3.91
CA ARG A 93 -6.61 1.12 3.15
C ARG A 93 -7.57 -0.03 2.90
N VAL A 94 -7.43 -0.69 1.75
CA VAL A 94 -8.12 -1.94 1.47
C VAL A 94 -7.12 -3.07 1.66
N THR A 95 -7.47 -3.99 2.53
CA THR A 95 -6.75 -5.24 2.79
C THR A 95 -7.52 -6.40 2.18
N TYR A 96 -6.80 -7.46 1.79
CA TYR A 96 -7.38 -8.64 1.14
C TYR A 96 -8.29 -8.26 -0.05
N GLN A 97 -9.41 -8.98 -0.25
CA GLN A 97 -10.30 -8.74 -1.38
C GLN A 97 -11.06 -7.42 -1.28
N ARG A 98 -11.72 -7.14 -0.14
CA ARG A 98 -12.62 -5.97 0.02
C ARG A 98 -12.62 -5.35 1.44
N ALA A 99 -11.71 -5.77 2.32
CA ALA A 99 -11.73 -5.33 3.71
C ALA A 99 -11.12 -3.94 3.84
N LEU A 100 -11.97 -2.92 3.89
CA LEU A 100 -11.57 -1.53 4.05
C LEU A 100 -11.38 -1.18 5.53
N VAL A 101 -10.22 -0.63 5.85
CA VAL A 101 -9.86 -0.12 7.17
C VAL A 101 -9.72 1.40 7.06
N PRO A 102 -10.65 2.20 7.61
CA PRO A 102 -10.53 3.64 7.62
C PRO A 102 -9.47 4.08 8.64
N ASP A 103 -8.69 5.10 8.27
CA ASP A 103 -7.64 5.70 9.12
C ASP A 103 -8.04 7.12 9.60
N THR A 104 -9.28 7.55 9.33
CA THR A 104 -9.87 8.82 9.79
C THR A 104 -11.39 8.68 9.99
N ASP A 105 -11.96 9.44 10.93
CA ASP A 105 -13.42 9.45 11.20
C ASP A 105 -14.24 10.03 10.04
N GLU A 106 -13.65 10.98 9.31
CA GLU A 106 -14.25 11.53 8.09
C GLU A 106 -14.41 10.45 7.03
N PHE A 107 -13.33 9.72 6.74
CA PHE A 107 -13.38 8.63 5.76
C PHE A 107 -14.24 7.46 6.24
N SER A 108 -14.25 7.17 7.54
CA SER A 108 -15.15 6.16 8.12
C SER A 108 -16.62 6.46 7.82
N ARG A 109 -17.05 7.73 7.98
CA ARG A 109 -18.43 8.16 7.66
C ARG A 109 -18.74 8.11 6.17
N LEU A 110 -17.78 8.48 5.32
CA LEU A 110 -17.93 8.33 3.87
C LEU A 110 -18.06 6.86 3.49
N TRP A 111 -17.24 5.99 4.07
CA TRP A 111 -17.23 4.56 3.77
C TRP A 111 -18.58 3.90 4.05
N GLU A 112 -19.23 4.23 5.15
CA GLU A 112 -20.58 3.71 5.46
C GLU A 112 -21.63 4.06 4.38
N GLN A 113 -21.44 5.18 3.66
CA GLN A 113 -22.31 5.58 2.54
C GLN A 113 -21.93 4.88 1.23
N VAL A 114 -20.64 4.60 1.04
CA VAL A 114 -20.09 4.01 -0.20
C VAL A 114 -20.22 2.49 -0.23
N ARG A 115 -20.05 1.81 0.91
CA ARG A 115 -20.03 0.34 1.01
C ARG A 115 -21.22 -0.34 0.30
N PRO A 116 -22.49 0.08 0.49
CA PRO A 116 -23.63 -0.59 -0.14
C PRO A 116 -23.58 -0.60 -1.67
N ALA A 117 -22.98 0.42 -2.30
CA ALA A 117 -22.84 0.50 -3.75
C ALA A 117 -21.81 -0.49 -4.32
N LEU A 118 -21.05 -1.16 -3.45
CA LEU A 118 -19.97 -2.07 -3.80
C LEU A 118 -20.24 -3.53 -3.41
N ASP A 119 -21.36 -3.82 -2.74
CA ASP A 119 -21.63 -5.14 -2.14
C ASP A 119 -21.67 -6.28 -3.18
N ASP A 120 -22.21 -5.99 -4.37
CA ASP A 120 -22.36 -6.95 -5.48
C ASP A 120 -21.14 -6.99 -6.42
N LEU A 121 -20.12 -6.16 -6.18
CA LEU A 121 -18.93 -6.09 -7.03
C LEU A 121 -17.76 -6.89 -6.44
N SER A 122 -16.88 -7.35 -7.31
CA SER A 122 -15.65 -8.05 -6.92
C SER A 122 -14.47 -7.73 -7.84
N GLY A 123 -13.26 -8.05 -7.39
CA GLY A 123 -12.04 -7.92 -8.19
C GLY A 123 -11.82 -6.50 -8.74
N VAL A 124 -11.44 -6.42 -10.02
CA VAL A 124 -11.13 -5.15 -10.70
C VAL A 124 -12.36 -4.24 -10.80
N GLU A 125 -13.55 -4.80 -10.98
CA GLU A 125 -14.79 -4.01 -11.07
C GLU A 125 -15.09 -3.29 -9.75
N TRP A 126 -14.85 -3.97 -8.63
CA TRP A 126 -14.94 -3.36 -7.29
C TRP A 126 -13.93 -2.24 -7.13
N ASP A 127 -12.68 -2.43 -7.58
CA ASP A 127 -11.64 -1.41 -7.50
C ASP A 127 -11.98 -0.19 -8.34
N ASP A 128 -12.43 -0.39 -9.57
CA ASP A 128 -12.78 0.70 -10.47
C ASP A 128 -13.99 1.47 -9.94
N ALA A 129 -14.99 0.77 -9.38
CA ALA A 129 -16.13 1.41 -8.75
C ALA A 129 -15.73 2.24 -7.52
N LEU A 130 -14.88 1.70 -6.64
CA LEU A 130 -14.36 2.44 -5.49
C LEU A 130 -13.66 3.73 -5.93
N ILE A 131 -12.76 3.67 -6.93
CA ILE A 131 -12.09 4.85 -7.46
C ILE A 131 -13.09 5.87 -7.99
N ARG A 132 -14.05 5.44 -8.81
CA ARG A 132 -15.05 6.34 -9.40
C ARG A 132 -15.91 7.03 -8.34
N ILE A 133 -16.27 6.34 -7.27
CA ILE A 133 -17.10 6.90 -6.20
C ILE A 133 -16.31 7.89 -5.33
N LEU A 134 -15.04 7.61 -5.07
CA LEU A 134 -14.19 8.42 -4.19
C LEU A 134 -13.61 9.66 -4.89
N ALA A 135 -13.35 9.59 -6.19
CA ALA A 135 -12.71 10.67 -6.95
C ALA A 135 -13.46 12.02 -6.89
N PRO A 136 -14.81 12.09 -6.99
CA PRO A 136 -15.55 13.35 -6.88
C PRO A 136 -15.39 14.05 -5.52
N ALA A 137 -15.11 13.29 -4.45
CA ALA A 137 -14.83 13.83 -3.12
C ALA A 137 -13.35 14.21 -2.93
N GLY A 138 -12.54 14.13 -3.99
CA GLY A 138 -11.12 14.51 -3.99
C GLY A 138 -10.16 13.45 -3.45
N TYR A 139 -10.67 12.25 -3.11
CA TYR A 139 -9.82 11.15 -2.67
C TYR A 139 -9.09 10.49 -3.86
N CYS A 140 -7.87 10.05 -3.61
CA CYS A 140 -7.04 9.35 -4.60
C CYS A 140 -6.74 7.92 -4.13
N VAL A 141 -6.83 6.93 -5.02
CA VAL A 141 -6.57 5.53 -4.70
C VAL A 141 -5.29 5.06 -5.40
N ARG A 142 -4.34 4.52 -4.63
CA ARG A 142 -3.12 3.90 -5.14
C ARG A 142 -3.28 2.38 -5.17
N ARG A 143 -3.08 1.81 -6.35
CA ARG A 143 -3.14 0.36 -6.60
C ARG A 143 -1.80 -0.32 -6.37
#